data_AF-A0A0D5ZCX1-F1
#
_entry.id   AF-A0A0D5ZCX1-F1
#
_cell.length_a   1.000
_cell.length_b   1.000
_cell.length_c   1.000
_cell.angle_alpha   90.00
_cell.angle_beta   90.00
_cell.angle_gamma   90.00
#
_symmetry.space_group_name_H-M   'P 1'
#
loop_
_entity.id
_entity.type
_entity.pdbx_description
1 polymer ?
#
loop_
_entity_poly.entity_id
_entity_poly.type
_entity_poly.pdbx_seq_one_letter_code
_entity_poly.pdbx_strand_id
1 'polypeptide(L)' 'MKKDVTNRGFSVIHFTDSRGVKCSLQKSSLATEDAIWLGVDYASTTHMHLTKEQASEIIKVLQVFVETGDL' A
#
# COMPACT_ATOMS: atom_id res chain seq x y z
N MET A 1 5.52 8.92 -1.42
CA MET A 1 4.67 7.88 -2.01
C MET A 1 4.57 8.12 -3.51
N LYS A 2 4.64 7.07 -4.33
CA LYS A 2 4.50 7.14 -5.80
C LYS A 2 3.32 6.27 -6.23
N LYS A 3 2.36 6.84 -6.96
CA LYS A 3 1.28 6.07 -7.59
C LYS A 3 1.78 5.37 -8.86
N ASP A 4 1.30 4.17 -9.10
CA ASP A 4 1.55 3.36 -10.28
C ASP A 4 0.36 2.44 -10.55
N VAL A 5 0.42 1.65 -11.62
CA VAL A 5 -0.61 0.67 -11.95
C VAL A 5 0.06 -0.65 -12.32
N THR A 6 -0.46 -1.76 -11.79
CA THR A 6 0.00 -3.09 -12.19
C THR A 6 -0.33 -3.39 -13.66
N ASN A 7 0.34 -4.39 -14.25
CA ASN A 7 0.02 -4.84 -15.61
C ASN A 7 -1.44 -5.31 -15.80
N ARG A 8 -2.16 -5.60 -14.71
CA ARG A 8 -3.56 -6.01 -14.73
C ARG A 8 -4.53 -4.85 -14.44
N GLY A 9 -4.04 -3.62 -14.35
CA GLY A 9 -4.87 -2.42 -14.17
C GLY A 9 -5.18 -2.06 -12.71
N PHE A 10 -4.61 -2.76 -11.72
CA PHE A 10 -4.83 -2.45 -10.30
C PHE A 10 -3.92 -1.33 -9.82
N SER A 11 -4.48 -0.36 -9.11
CA SER A 11 -3.75 0.75 -8.47
C SER A 11 -2.72 0.23 -7.46
N VAL A 12 -1.54 0.83 -7.47
CA VAL A 12 -0.49 0.57 -6.48
C VAL A 12 0.19 1.87 -6.04
N ILE A 13 0.55 1.94 -4.76
CA ILE A 13 1.32 3.03 -4.20
C ILE A 13 2.61 2.46 -3.61
N HIS A 14 3.75 2.89 -4.15
CA HIS A 14 5.07 2.51 -3.64
C HIS A 14 5.58 3.55 -2.63
N PHE A 15 6.24 3.05 -1.59
CA PHE A 15 6.92 3.88 -0.60
C PHE A 15 8.07 3.12 0.07
N THR A 16 8.76 3.83 0.95
CA THR A 16 9.85 3.29 1.74
C THR A 16 9.53 3.49 3.21
N ASP A 17 9.71 2.45 4.02
CA ASP A 17 9.50 2.51 5.46
C ASP A 17 10.62 3.30 6.17
N SER A 18 10.56 3.40 7.49
CA SER A 18 11.55 4.14 8.29
C SER A 18 12.97 3.56 8.22
N ARG A 19 13.15 2.32 7.74
CA ARG A 19 14.42 1.61 7.64
C ARG A 19 14.96 1.54 6.22
N GLY A 20 14.33 2.21 5.26
CA GLY A 20 14.76 2.12 3.86
C GLY A 20 14.19 0.90 3.11
N VAL A 21 13.27 0.13 3.71
CA VAL A 21 12.69 -1.06 3.08
C VAL A 21 11.58 -0.65 2.11
N LYS A 22 11.57 -1.25 0.92
CA LYS A 22 10.53 -1.02 -0.09
C LYS A 22 9.22 -1.69 0.32
N CYS A 23 8.15 -0.90 0.29
CA CYS A 23 6.81 -1.30 0.65
C CYS A 23 5.81 -0.82 -0.40
N SER A 24 4.65 -1.48 -0.43
CA SER A 24 3.54 -1.08 -1.28
C SER A 24 2.20 -1.21 -0.59
N LEU A 25 1.26 -0.43 -1.10
CA LEU A 25 -0.17 -0.55 -0.87
C LEU A 25 -0.81 -0.77 -2.23
N GLN A 26 -1.41 -1.95 -2.47
CA GLN A 26 -1.91 -2.36 -3.78
C GLN A 26 -3.36 -2.81 -3.67
N LYS A 27 -4.21 -2.40 -4.61
CA LYS A 27 -5.53 -3.00 -4.78
C LYS A 27 -5.39 -4.50 -5.05
N SER A 28 -6.09 -5.31 -4.27
CA SER A 28 -6.12 -6.76 -4.47
C SER A 28 -6.89 -7.09 -5.74
N SER A 29 -6.46 -8.15 -6.43
CA SER A 29 -7.21 -8.70 -7.55
C SER A 29 -8.38 -9.60 -7.11
N LEU A 30 -8.75 -9.57 -5.83
CA LEU A 30 -9.88 -10.31 -5.30
C LEU A 30 -11.18 -9.71 -5.87
N ALA A 31 -11.99 -10.55 -6.53
CA ALA A 31 -13.16 -10.08 -7.27
C ALA A 31 -14.44 -9.99 -6.43
N THR A 32 -14.49 -10.67 -5.29
CA THR A 32 -15.70 -10.82 -4.48
C THR A 32 -15.89 -9.70 -3.46
N GLU A 33 -14.82 -9.00 -3.11
CA GLU A 33 -14.82 -7.94 -2.10
C GLU A 33 -13.69 -6.96 -2.37
N ASP A 34 -13.85 -5.74 -1.88
CA ASP A 34 -12.78 -4.76 -1.91
C ASP A 34 -11.71 -5.13 -0.89
N ALA A 35 -10.54 -5.55 -1.37
CA ALA A 35 -9.39 -5.86 -0.54
C ALA A 35 -8.11 -5.16 -1.05
N ILE A 36 -7.15 -4.95 -0.15
CA ILE A 36 -5.83 -4.38 -0.45
C ILE A 36 -4.72 -5.23 0.16
N TRP A 37 -3.57 -5.24 -0.49
CA TRP A 37 -2.31 -5.70 0.08
C TRP A 37 -1.56 -4.50 0.63
N LEU A 38 -1.06 -4.60 1.86
CA LEU A 38 -0.23 -3.56 2.48
C LEU A 38 0.95 -4.23 3.18
N GLY A 39 2.16 -3.92 2.75
CA GLY A 39 3.35 -4.50 3.36
C GLY A 39 4.64 -4.31 2.57
N VAL A 40 5.61 -5.17 2.87
CA VAL A 40 6.94 -5.17 2.26
C VAL A 40 6.93 -5.86 0.89
N ASP A 41 7.65 -5.30 -0.09
CA ASP A 41 7.65 -5.83 -1.46
C ASP A 41 8.52 -7.08 -1.62
N TYR A 42 9.62 -7.16 -0.86
CA TYR A 42 10.57 -8.26 -0.93
C TYR A 42 11.04 -8.67 0.47
N ALA A 43 11.14 -9.98 0.68
CA ALA A 43 11.22 -10.62 2.00
C ALA A 43 12.58 -10.50 2.72
N SER A 44 13.35 -9.43 2.52
CA SER A 44 14.52 -9.18 3.39
C SER A 44 14.10 -8.92 4.85
N THR A 45 12.82 -8.61 5.07
CA THR A 45 12.15 -8.55 6.36
C THR A 45 10.68 -8.95 6.18
N THR A 46 10.00 -9.30 7.26
CA THR A 46 8.57 -9.67 7.27
C THR A 46 7.66 -8.57 7.79
N HIS A 47 8.22 -7.46 8.28
CA HIS A 47 7.47 -6.39 8.92
C HIS A 47 7.85 -5.02 8.34
N MET A 48 6.82 -4.21 8.10
CA MET A 48 6.96 -2.80 7.76
C MET A 48 7.11 -1.96 9.02
N HIS A 49 8.10 -1.05 9.07
CA HIS A 49 8.34 -0.20 10.23
C HIS A 49 8.05 1.27 9.91
N LEU A 50 6.93 1.79 10.40
CA LEU A 50 6.45 3.14 10.10
C LEU A 50 6.72 4.10 11.26
N THR A 51 7.14 5.32 10.92
CA THR A 51 7.06 6.47 11.83
C THR A 51 5.61 6.95 11.98
N LYS A 52 5.35 7.81 12.98
CA LYS A 52 4.04 8.44 13.17
C LYS A 52 3.62 9.25 11.94
N GLU A 53 4.57 9.97 11.34
CA GLU A 53 4.36 10.80 10.16
C GLU A 53 3.99 9.92 8.94
N GLN A 54 4.72 8.82 8.72
CA GLN A 54 4.41 7.87 7.65
C GLN A 54 3.04 7.19 7.87
N ALA A 55 2.72 6.83 9.11
CA ALA A 55 1.41 6.26 9.44
C ALA A 55 0.28 7.25 9.12
N SER A 56 0.45 8.55 9.42
CA SER A 56 -0.50 9.61 9.07
C SER A 56 -0.74 9.70 7.57
N GLU A 57 0.31 9.61 6.75
CA GLU A 57 0.17 9.62 5.29
C GLU A 57 -0.53 8.36 4.77
N ILE A 58 -0.24 7.18 5.35
CA ILE A 58 -0.90 5.93 4.99
C ILE A 58 -2.39 5.97 5.33
N ILE A 59 -2.77 6.54 6.47
CA ILE A 59 -4.18 6.67 6.88
C ILE A 59 -5.00 7.41 5.82
N LYS A 60 -4.45 8.47 5.19
CA LYS A 60 -5.16 9.21 4.14
C LYS A 60 -5.49 8.32 2.94
N VAL A 61 -4.55 7.46 2.53
CA VAL A 61 -4.76 6.50 1.45
C VAL A 61 -5.78 5.43 1.84
N LEU A 62 -5.68 4.91 3.07
CA LEU A 62 -6.63 3.91 3.58
C LEU A 62 -8.05 4.49 3.67
N GLN A 63 -8.20 5.77 3.99
CA GLN A 63 -9.49 6.44 3.99
C GLN A 63 -10.10 6.51 2.59
N VAL A 64 -9.31 6.83 1.56
CA VAL A 64 -9.77 6.79 0.15
C VAL A 64 -10.24 5.38 -0.22
N PHE A 65 -9.51 4.35 0.21
CA PHE A 65 -9.92 2.96 -0.02
C PHE A 65 -11.25 2.61 0.67
N VAL A 66 -11.44 3.01 1.93
CA VAL A 66 -12.69 2.80 2.66
C VAL A 66 -13.87 3.47 1.96
N GLU A 67 -13.66 4.64 1.36
CA GLU A 67 -14.70 5.42 0.69
C GLU A 67 -15.02 4.93 -0.73
N THR A 68 -14.04 4.40 -1.45
CA THR A 68 -14.15 4.18 -2.91
C THR A 68 -13.89 2.75 -3.37
N GLY A 69 -13.26 1.93 -2.53
CA GLY A 69 -12.72 0.63 -2.93
C GLY A 69 -11.42 0.70 -3.75
N ASP A 70 -10.84 1.88 -4.02
CA ASP A 70 -9.60 2.07 -4.80
C ASP A 70 -8.60 3.05 -4.12
N LEU A 71 -7.42 3.30 -4.72
CA LEU A 71 -6.26 4.00 -4.10
C LEU A 71 -5.85 5.34 -4.75
#